data_AF-A0A536HL57-F1
#
_entry.id   AF-A0A536HL57-F1
#
_cell.length_a   1.000
_cell.length_b   1.000
_cell.length_c   1.000
_cell.angle_alpha   90.00
_cell.angle_beta   90.00
_cell.angle_gamma   90.00
#
_symmetry.space_group_name_H-M   'P 1'
#
loop_
_entity.id
_entity.type
_entity.pdbx_description
1 polymer ?
#
loop_
_entity_poly.entity_id
_entity_poly.type
_entity_poly.pdbx_seq_one_letter_code
_entity_poly.pdbx_strand_id
1 'polypeptide(L)'
;MRARLCAVLFGLSLLGAPAPVSAAAPPAPLGMACADVATPFRHWFCSGHVPSFDGVPLDVDLTLPAGGVVPRPLVVMLHGYSNDKTEWESNAITNVKADKDSYNNLAFASRGYAVLNYTARGFKGSCGPGTLAA
;
A
#
# COMPACT_ATOMS: atom_id res chain seq x y z
N MET A 1 27.71 65.52 -40.18
CA MET A 1 26.36 64.95 -40.00
C MET A 1 26.40 63.96 -38.85
N ARG A 2 25.50 64.11 -37.86
CA ARG A 2 25.46 63.29 -36.63
C ARG A 2 24.51 62.12 -36.85
N ALA A 3 24.96 60.89 -36.59
CA ALA A 3 24.06 59.72 -36.50
C ALA A 3 24.15 59.15 -35.08
N ARG A 4 23.06 59.30 -34.33
CA ARG A 4 22.80 58.65 -33.04
C ARG A 4 22.10 57.33 -33.35
N LEU A 5 22.56 56.20 -32.80
CA LEU A 5 21.79 54.95 -32.83
C LEU A 5 21.59 54.43 -31.40
N CYS A 6 20.31 54.26 -31.05
CA CYS A 6 19.79 53.89 -29.76
C CYS A 6 20.08 52.42 -29.41
N ALA A 7 20.53 52.18 -28.18
CA ALA A 7 20.58 50.85 -27.59
C ALA A 7 19.16 50.36 -27.27
N VAL A 8 18.79 49.19 -27.77
CA VAL A 8 17.55 48.49 -27.40
C VAL A 8 17.91 47.33 -26.49
N LEU A 9 17.60 47.46 -25.21
CA LEU A 9 17.71 46.41 -24.20
C LEU A 9 16.47 45.51 -24.27
N PHE A 10 16.63 44.27 -24.76
CA PHE A 10 15.58 43.25 -24.68
C PHE A 10 15.62 42.59 -23.30
N GLY A 11 14.66 42.95 -22.43
CA GLY A 11 14.46 42.32 -21.13
C GLY A 11 13.81 40.95 -21.27
N LEU A 12 14.56 39.89 -20.97
CA LEU A 12 14.07 38.52 -20.96
C LEU A 12 13.29 38.27 -19.65
N SER A 13 11.95 38.34 -19.74
CA SER A 13 11.07 38.09 -18.60
C SER A 13 10.86 36.58 -18.42
N LEU A 14 11.57 35.96 -17.46
CA LEU A 14 11.33 34.58 -17.06
C LEU A 14 10.01 34.46 -16.29
N LEU A 15 8.97 33.94 -16.95
CA LEU A 15 7.76 33.46 -16.27
C LEU A 15 8.11 32.20 -15.47
N GLY A 16 8.09 32.31 -14.14
CA GLY A 16 8.27 31.17 -13.24
C GLY A 16 7.08 30.22 -13.34
N ALA A 17 7.33 28.97 -13.74
CA ALA A 17 6.33 27.91 -13.70
C ALA A 17 6.04 27.51 -12.22
N PRO A 18 4.78 27.25 -11.85
CA PRO A 18 4.47 26.76 -10.51
C PRO A 18 5.08 25.37 -10.31
N ALA A 19 5.83 25.20 -9.22
CA ALA A 19 6.36 23.90 -8.84
C ALA A 19 5.20 22.94 -8.49
N PRO A 20 5.28 21.66 -8.85
CA PRO A 20 4.28 20.68 -8.43
C PRO A 20 4.29 20.58 -6.91
N VAL A 21 3.16 20.89 -6.28
CA VAL A 21 2.94 20.61 -4.86
C VAL A 21 2.82 19.10 -4.71
N SER A 22 3.88 18.46 -4.22
CA SER A 22 3.84 17.05 -3.86
C SER A 22 2.91 16.89 -2.66
N ALA A 23 1.77 16.21 -2.85
CA ALA A 23 0.94 15.80 -1.73
C ALA A 23 1.78 14.92 -0.81
N ALA A 24 1.82 15.24 0.48
CA ALA A 24 2.48 14.38 1.46
C ALA A 24 1.85 12.99 1.38
N ALA A 25 2.68 11.95 1.22
CA ALA A 25 2.20 10.59 1.32
C ALA A 25 1.51 10.43 2.69
N PRO A 26 0.30 9.85 2.76
CA PRO A 26 -0.29 9.54 4.04
C PRO A 26 0.73 8.75 4.88
N PRO A 27 0.84 8.98 6.19
CA PRO A 27 1.74 8.21 7.02
C PRO A 27 1.45 6.73 6.79
N ALA A 28 2.47 6.02 6.30
CA ALA A 28 2.48 4.59 6.11
C ALA A 28 2.00 3.90 7.40
N PRO A 29 0.89 3.14 7.40
CA PRO A 29 0.41 2.45 8.59
C PRO A 29 1.54 1.59 9.16
N LEU A 30 1.89 1.84 10.43
CA LEU A 30 2.91 1.09 11.18
C LEU A 30 4.29 1.01 10.50
N GLY A 31 4.63 1.98 9.63
CA GLY A 31 5.90 1.99 8.91
C GLY A 31 5.97 1.06 7.69
N MET A 32 4.84 0.50 7.24
CA MET A 32 4.77 -0.35 6.05
C MET A 32 4.87 0.45 4.74
N ALA A 33 5.47 -0.12 3.70
CA ALA A 33 5.48 0.51 2.39
C ALA A 33 4.10 0.39 1.73
N CYS A 34 3.52 1.49 1.25
CA CYS A 34 2.16 1.50 0.68
C CYS A 34 2.13 2.03 -0.76
N ALA A 35 1.26 1.44 -1.57
CA ALA A 35 0.96 1.89 -2.93
C ALA A 35 -0.55 2.11 -3.13
N ASP A 36 -0.93 3.17 -3.84
CA ASP A 36 -2.29 3.37 -4.37
C ASP A 36 -2.41 2.53 -5.66
N VAL A 37 -3.36 1.60 -5.67
CA VAL A 37 -3.60 0.67 -6.76
C VAL A 37 -4.98 0.96 -7.33
N ALA A 38 -5.06 1.29 -8.62
CA ALA A 38 -6.31 1.73 -9.26
C ALA A 38 -7.23 0.60 -9.71
N THR A 39 -6.68 -0.59 -10.02
CA THR A 39 -7.40 -1.71 -10.61
C THR A 39 -7.35 -2.95 -9.69
N PRO A 40 -8.42 -3.76 -9.60
CA PRO A 40 -9.72 -3.66 -10.29
C PRO A 40 -10.67 -2.63 -9.67
N PHE A 41 -10.34 -2.13 -8.49
CA PHE A 41 -10.93 -0.95 -7.89
C PHE A 41 -9.83 -0.20 -7.13
N ARG A 42 -10.05 1.08 -6.83
CA ARG A 42 -9.03 1.90 -6.17
C ARG A 42 -8.87 1.54 -4.70
N HIS A 43 -7.66 1.16 -4.29
CA HIS A 43 -7.32 0.76 -2.93
C HIS A 43 -5.87 1.11 -2.58
N TRP A 44 -5.53 1.08 -1.29
CA TRP A 44 -4.15 1.05 -0.84
C TRP A 44 -3.74 -0.37 -0.53
N PHE A 45 -2.55 -0.75 -0.97
CA PHE A 45 -1.91 -2.00 -0.59
C PHE A 45 -0.61 -1.66 0.14
N CYS A 46 -0.50 -2.09 1.39
CA CYS A 46 0.65 -1.85 2.24
C CYS A 46 1.33 -3.17 2.60
N SER A 47 2.65 -3.21 2.61
CA SER A 47 3.44 -4.41 2.94
C SER A 47 4.63 -4.06 3.82
N GLY A 48 4.94 -4.92 4.79
CA GLY A 48 6.14 -4.82 5.59
C GLY A 48 6.12 -5.67 6.86
N HIS A 49 7.09 -5.41 7.73
CA HIS A 49 7.25 -6.11 9.00
C HIS A 49 6.73 -5.27 10.16
N VAL A 50 5.77 -5.82 10.91
CA VAL A 50 5.16 -5.17 12.07
C VAL A 50 5.57 -5.91 13.34
N PRO A 51 6.17 -5.24 14.34
CA PRO A 51 6.47 -5.86 15.63
C PRO A 51 5.19 -6.38 16.31
N SER A 52 5.21 -7.63 16.76
CA SER A 52 4.17 -8.20 17.61
C SER A 52 4.30 -7.69 19.06
N PHE A 53 3.47 -8.18 19.97
CA PHE A 53 3.44 -7.73 21.38
C PHE A 53 4.77 -7.96 22.12
N ASP A 54 5.58 -8.92 21.66
CA ASP A 54 6.90 -9.26 22.20
C ASP A 54 8.05 -8.65 21.38
N GLY A 55 7.73 -7.75 20.44
CA GLY A 55 8.70 -7.10 19.56
C GLY A 55 9.17 -7.97 18.38
N VAL A 56 8.79 -9.25 18.31
CA VAL A 56 9.17 -10.10 17.18
C VAL A 56 8.38 -9.68 15.94
N PRO A 57 9.03 -9.34 14.82
CA PRO A 57 8.34 -8.87 13.64
C PRO A 57 7.55 -9.98 12.92
N LEU A 58 6.33 -9.64 12.51
CA LEU A 58 5.50 -10.43 11.61
C LEU A 58 5.48 -9.77 10.23
N ASP A 59 5.57 -10.58 9.19
CA ASP A 59 5.41 -10.19 7.79
C ASP A 59 3.92 -10.01 7.46
N VAL A 60 3.54 -8.80 7.05
CA VAL A 60 2.17 -8.30 7.05
C VAL A 60 1.87 -7.58 5.74
N ASP A 61 0.69 -7.87 5.19
CA ASP A 61 0.05 -7.08 4.15
C ASP A 61 -1.29 -6.52 4.64
N LEU A 62 -1.57 -5.28 4.26
CA LEU A 62 -2.79 -4.56 4.60
C LEU A 62 -3.42 -3.98 3.34
N THR A 63 -4.63 -4.43 3.02
CA THR A 63 -5.45 -3.89 1.94
C THR A 63 -6.50 -2.95 2.51
N LEU A 64 -6.52 -1.70 2.07
CA LEU A 64 -7.45 -0.67 2.54
C LEU A 64 -8.25 -0.07 1.38
N PRO A 65 -9.56 0.18 1.56
CA PRO A 65 -10.32 0.98 0.59
C PRO A 65 -9.68 2.37 0.46
N ALA A 66 -9.55 2.89 -0.76
CA ALA A 66 -9.00 4.21 -0.99
C ALA A 66 -9.85 5.32 -0.32
N GLY A 67 -9.23 6.47 -0.08
CA GLY A 67 -9.84 7.61 0.60
C GLY A 67 -9.18 7.93 1.95
N GLY A 68 -9.86 8.73 2.76
CA GLY A 68 -9.36 9.14 4.08
C GLY A 68 -9.33 7.99 5.10
N VAL A 69 -8.55 8.20 6.17
CA VAL A 69 -8.53 7.32 7.34
C VAL A 69 -9.85 7.50 8.10
N VAL A 70 -10.70 6.47 8.04
CA VAL A 70 -11.99 6.42 8.74
C VAL A 70 -12.07 5.08 9.49
N PRO A 71 -12.89 4.98 10.56
CA PRO A 71 -13.16 3.70 11.20
C PRO A 71 -13.71 2.68 10.20
N ARG A 72 -13.11 1.49 10.16
CA ARG A 72 -13.54 0.37 9.30
C ARG A 72 -13.57 -0.92 10.11
N PRO A 73 -14.49 -1.85 9.83
CA PRO A 73 -14.36 -3.21 10.33
C PRO A 73 -13.08 -3.85 9.76
N LEU A 74 -12.38 -4.61 10.61
CA LEU A 74 -11.18 -5.35 10.25
C LEU A 74 -11.53 -6.82 9.97
N VAL A 75 -11.11 -7.32 8.80
CA VAL A 75 -11.07 -8.75 8.50
C VAL A 75 -9.61 -9.19 8.56
N VAL A 76 -9.34 -10.29 9.26
CA VAL A 76 -8.01 -10.91 9.29
C VAL A 76 -8.09 -12.24 8.55
N MET A 77 -7.35 -12.36 7.45
CA MET A 77 -7.31 -13.57 6.63
C MET A 77 -6.02 -14.34 6.92
N LEU A 78 -6.14 -15.39 7.73
CA LEU A 78 -5.02 -16.23 8.14
C LEU A 78 -4.75 -17.32 7.11
N HIS A 79 -3.47 -17.57 6.85
CA HIS A 79 -3.05 -18.64 5.98
C HIS A 79 -3.09 -20.00 6.70
N GLY A 80 -3.24 -21.08 5.93
CA GLY A 80 -3.14 -22.47 6.37
C GLY A 80 -1.69 -22.93 6.56
N TYR A 81 -1.53 -24.18 6.99
CA TYR A 81 -0.22 -24.75 7.27
C TYR A 81 0.70 -24.71 6.04
N SER A 82 1.98 -24.38 6.24
CA SER A 82 3.02 -24.26 5.20
C SER A 82 2.85 -23.08 4.21
N ASN A 83 1.79 -22.27 4.36
CA ASN A 83 1.53 -21.13 3.48
C ASN A 83 2.04 -19.80 4.08
N ASP A 84 1.66 -18.66 3.50
CA ASP A 84 2.02 -17.31 3.97
C ASP A 84 0.91 -16.28 3.70
N LYS A 85 1.16 -15.00 4.03
CA LYS A 85 0.21 -13.89 3.85
C LYS A 85 -0.48 -13.84 2.47
N THR A 86 0.19 -14.31 1.42
CA THR A 86 -0.30 -14.29 0.05
C THR A 86 -1.44 -15.27 -0.24
N GLU A 87 -1.78 -16.17 0.70
CA GLU A 87 -2.79 -17.20 0.47
C GLU A 87 -4.15 -16.63 0.06
N TRP A 88 -4.59 -15.55 0.70
CA TRP A 88 -5.88 -14.91 0.42
C TRP A 88 -5.76 -13.62 -0.36
N GLU A 89 -4.57 -13.34 -0.91
CA GLU A 89 -4.36 -12.20 -1.78
C GLU A 89 -4.84 -12.51 -3.20
N SER A 90 -5.42 -11.49 -3.83
CA SER A 90 -5.81 -11.56 -5.23
C SER A 90 -5.61 -10.21 -5.92
N ASN A 91 -5.50 -10.23 -7.25
CA ASN A 91 -5.60 -9.04 -8.10
C ASN A 91 -7.00 -8.88 -8.71
N ALA A 92 -7.96 -9.73 -8.34
CA ALA A 92 -9.33 -9.71 -8.81
C ALA A 92 -10.30 -9.92 -7.64
N ILE A 93 -11.50 -9.34 -7.74
CA ILE A 93 -12.57 -9.57 -6.75
C ILE A 93 -13.12 -10.99 -6.89
N THR A 94 -13.32 -11.45 -8.13
CA THR A 94 -13.81 -12.79 -8.46
C THR A 94 -12.68 -13.71 -8.90
N ASN A 95 -12.83 -15.02 -8.67
CA ASN A 95 -11.82 -16.03 -9.01
C ASN A 95 -12.46 -17.28 -9.62
N VAL A 96 -11.71 -17.99 -10.47
CA VAL A 96 -12.14 -19.31 -11.00
C VAL A 96 -12.09 -20.41 -9.94
N LYS A 97 -11.29 -20.22 -8.87
CA LYS A 97 -11.23 -21.11 -7.72
C LYS A 97 -12.33 -20.75 -6.74
N ALA A 98 -13.24 -21.69 -6.48
CA ALA A 98 -14.44 -21.46 -5.67
C ALA A 98 -14.15 -21.03 -4.23
N ASP A 99 -13.03 -21.48 -3.64
CA ASP A 99 -12.59 -21.11 -2.29
C ASP A 99 -12.07 -19.66 -2.21
N LYS A 100 -11.73 -19.03 -3.34
CA LYS A 100 -11.21 -17.65 -3.42
C LYS A 100 -12.12 -16.70 -4.17
N ASP A 101 -13.21 -17.21 -4.76
CA ASP A 101 -14.16 -16.39 -5.51
C ASP A 101 -14.97 -15.51 -4.57
N SER A 102 -14.80 -14.20 -4.67
CA SER A 102 -15.39 -13.22 -3.73
C SER A 102 -15.02 -13.44 -2.25
N TYR A 103 -14.00 -14.27 -1.98
CA TYR A 103 -13.45 -14.57 -0.66
C TYR A 103 -11.93 -14.37 -0.68
N ASN A 104 -11.51 -13.12 -0.77
CA ASN A 104 -10.11 -12.69 -0.83
C ASN A 104 -10.00 -11.25 -0.33
N ASN A 105 -8.77 -10.77 -0.12
CA ASN A 105 -8.50 -9.43 0.38
C ASN A 105 -9.19 -8.31 -0.42
N LEU A 106 -9.15 -8.37 -1.75
CA LEU A 106 -9.80 -7.38 -2.62
C LEU A 106 -11.32 -7.44 -2.52
N ALA A 107 -11.91 -8.64 -2.43
CA ALA A 107 -13.35 -8.81 -2.31
C ALA A 107 -13.90 -8.19 -1.01
N PHE A 108 -13.20 -8.33 0.11
CA PHE A 108 -13.58 -7.66 1.36
C PHE A 108 -13.26 -6.16 1.33
N ALA A 109 -12.09 -5.75 0.82
CA ALA A 109 -11.74 -4.34 0.74
C ALA A 109 -12.69 -3.54 -0.17
N SER A 110 -13.15 -4.12 -1.28
CA SER A 110 -14.16 -3.49 -2.16
C SER A 110 -15.51 -3.25 -1.48
N ARG A 111 -15.79 -3.93 -0.35
CA ARG A 111 -16.99 -3.75 0.49
C ARG A 111 -16.77 -2.80 1.67
N GLY A 112 -15.59 -2.17 1.76
CA GLY A 112 -15.28 -1.14 2.76
C GLY A 112 -14.53 -1.64 4.00
N TYR A 113 -14.15 -2.92 4.05
CA TYR A 113 -13.37 -3.49 5.15
C TYR A 113 -11.89 -3.12 5.03
N ALA A 114 -11.21 -2.96 6.16
CA ALA A 114 -9.75 -3.10 6.19
C ALA A 114 -9.43 -4.60 6.23
N VAL A 115 -8.48 -5.05 5.42
CA VAL A 115 -8.15 -6.48 5.35
C VAL A 115 -6.68 -6.71 5.64
N LEU A 116 -6.41 -7.47 6.70
CA LEU A 116 -5.08 -7.83 7.16
C LEU A 116 -4.77 -9.27 6.77
N ASN A 117 -3.64 -9.45 6.10
CA ASN A 117 -3.02 -10.73 5.83
C ASN A 117 -1.68 -10.73 6.57
N TYR A 118 -1.37 -11.75 7.37
CA TYR A 118 -0.04 -11.86 7.96
C TYR A 118 0.46 -13.28 7.91
N THR A 119 1.77 -13.42 7.76
CA THR A 119 2.46 -14.71 7.86
C THR A 119 2.61 -15.06 9.34
N ALA A 120 2.13 -16.21 9.78
CA ALA A 120 2.22 -16.66 11.16
C ALA A 120 3.68 -16.70 11.64
N ARG A 121 3.87 -16.47 12.95
CA ARG A 121 5.20 -16.50 13.58
C ARG A 121 5.96 -17.78 13.23
N GLY A 122 7.23 -17.61 12.85
CA GLY A 122 8.10 -18.72 12.49
C GLY A 122 7.74 -19.41 11.16
N PHE A 123 6.86 -18.81 10.36
CA PHE A 123 6.63 -19.19 8.96
C PHE A 123 7.21 -18.13 8.03
N LYS A 124 7.85 -18.59 6.95
CA LYS A 124 8.36 -17.81 5.81
C LYS A 124 8.90 -16.42 6.19
N GLY A 125 8.19 -15.35 5.82
CA GLY A 125 8.64 -13.97 6.01
C GLY A 125 8.61 -13.47 7.47
N SER A 126 7.94 -14.19 8.38
CA SER A 126 7.81 -13.82 9.79
C SER A 126 8.94 -14.38 10.64
N CYS A 127 9.40 -13.59 11.60
CA CYS A 127 10.43 -13.98 12.54
C CYS A 127 9.88 -14.85 13.68
N GLY A 128 10.77 -15.31 14.56
CA GLY A 128 10.44 -16.10 15.76
C GLY A 128 10.54 -17.61 15.56
N PRO A 129 10.31 -18.40 16.63
CA PRO A 129 10.41 -19.86 16.57
C PRO A 129 9.35 -20.46 15.63
N GLY A 130 9.79 -21.34 14.72
CA GLY A 130 8.95 -22.09 13.80
C GLY A 130 8.42 -23.42 14.35
N THR A 131 7.47 -24.04 13.66
CA THR A 131 6.75 -25.25 14.11
C THR A 131 7.51 -26.57 14.01
N LEU A 132 8.85 -26.58 14.17
CA LEU A 132 9.63 -27.81 14.30
C LEU A 132 10.80 -27.73 15.31
N ALA A 133 10.79 -26.75 16.23
CA ALA A 133 11.63 -26.85 17.42
C ALA A 133 10.89 -27.68 18.49
N ALA A 134 10.97 -29.00 18.35
CA ALA A 134 10.83 -29.94 19.47
C ALA A 134 12.22 -30.22 20.05
#